data_AF-A0A853DP93-F1
#
_entry.id   AF-A0A853DP93-F1
#
_cell.length_a   1.000
_cell.length_b   1.000
_cell.length_c   1.000
_cell.angle_alpha   90.00
_cell.angle_beta   90.00
_cell.angle_gamma   90.00
#
_symmetry.space_group_name_H-M   'P 1'
#
loop_
_entity.id
_entity.type
_entity.pdbx_description
1 polymer ?
#
loop_
_entity_poly.entity_id
_entity_poly.type
_entity_poly.pdbx_seq_one_letter_code
_entity_poly.pdbx_strand_id
1 'polypeptide(L)'
;MKAALVIGCLAAVLLWVWLARRRFQERHLTWLVRRARGDITRARTVTVGAESAALILACGVLALGVLSEQLWAAFYVRIPAAVLVLALYVPYAAMLAPVRTAARLRRSPQQRMVDLGAPAQVADRIARVGRPYAVAGSVVMLAAVYVLFWHHID
;
A
#
# COMPACT_ATOMS: atom_id res chain seq x y z
N MET A 1 -16.33 -21.60 11.24
CA MET A 1 -15.01 -21.13 11.72
C MET A 1 -14.15 -20.47 10.63
N LYS A 2 -14.01 -21.07 9.43
CA LYS A 2 -13.15 -20.56 8.34
C LYS A 2 -13.41 -19.08 7.95
N ALA A 3 -14.66 -18.68 7.78
CA ALA A 3 -15.01 -17.28 7.46
C ALA A 3 -14.63 -16.27 8.55
N ALA A 4 -14.75 -16.64 9.83
CA ALA A 4 -14.37 -15.78 10.95
C ALA A 4 -12.87 -15.50 10.99
N LEU A 5 -12.03 -16.46 10.58
CA LEU A 5 -10.58 -16.28 10.48
C LEU A 5 -10.21 -15.31 9.34
N VAL A 6 -10.84 -15.43 8.18
CA VAL A 6 -10.62 -14.51 7.06
C VAL A 6 -11.04 -13.08 7.44
N ILE A 7 -12.23 -12.93 8.05
CA ILE A 7 -12.73 -11.63 8.53
C ILE A 7 -11.80 -11.06 9.60
N GLY A 8 -11.36 -11.87 10.57
CA GLY A 8 -10.42 -11.46 11.61
C GLY A 8 -9.08 -11.01 11.04
N CYS A 9 -8.54 -11.74 10.04
CA CYS A 9 -7.31 -11.36 9.35
C CYS A 9 -7.47 -10.03 8.59
N LEU A 10 -8.56 -9.86 7.85
CA LEU A 10 -8.85 -8.59 7.17
C LEU A 10 -8.95 -7.43 8.16
N ALA A 11 -9.63 -7.62 9.29
CA ALA A 11 -9.72 -6.61 10.35
C ALA A 11 -8.34 -6.27 10.93
N ALA A 12 -7.50 -7.28 11.19
CA ALA A 12 -6.14 -7.11 11.69
C ALA A 12 -5.26 -6.36 10.67
N VAL A 13 -5.34 -6.70 9.39
CA VAL A 13 -4.62 -5.99 8.31
C VAL A 13 -5.09 -4.55 8.20
N LEU A 14 -6.40 -4.29 8.24
CA LEU A 14 -6.93 -2.91 8.19
C LEU A 14 -6.48 -2.09 9.40
N LEU A 15 -6.48 -2.68 10.59
CA LEU A 15 -5.98 -2.04 11.81
C LEU A 15 -4.48 -1.76 11.72
N TRP A 16 -3.70 -2.72 11.22
CA TRP A 16 -2.27 -2.56 10.96
C TRP A 16 -2.00 -1.45 9.95
N VAL A 17 -2.71 -1.44 8.83
CA VAL A 17 -2.61 -0.41 7.79
C VAL A 17 -2.88 0.97 8.37
N TRP A 18 -3.91 1.10 9.22
CA TRP A 18 -4.20 2.35 9.89
C TRP A 18 -3.06 2.81 10.81
N LEU A 19 -2.46 1.90 11.58
CA LEU A 19 -1.35 2.20 12.49
C LEU A 19 -0.05 2.53 11.74
N ALA A 20 0.33 1.68 10.77
CA ALA A 20 1.52 1.83 9.96
C ALA A 20 1.47 3.12 9.14
N ARG A 21 0.31 3.42 8.53
CA ARG A 21 0.08 4.68 7.83
C ARG A 21 0.37 5.88 8.74
N ARG A 22 -0.13 5.89 9.98
CA ARG A 22 0.14 6.99 10.92
C ARG A 22 1.64 7.19 11.19
N ARG A 23 2.42 6.11 11.26
CA ARG A 23 3.86 6.17 11.57
C ARG A 23 4.73 6.55 10.37
N PHE A 24 4.41 6.07 9.19
CA PHE A 24 5.32 6.16 8.03
C PHE A 24 4.91 7.23 6.99
N GLN A 25 3.67 7.73 7.06
CA GLN A 25 3.15 8.68 6.06
C GLN A 25 3.99 9.96 5.98
N GLU A 26 4.44 10.52 7.11
CA GLU A 26 5.24 11.76 7.08
C GLU A 26 6.59 11.56 6.38
N ARG A 27 7.29 10.47 6.67
CA ARG A 27 8.59 10.15 6.05
C ARG A 27 8.44 9.97 4.55
N HIS A 28 7.44 9.21 4.12
CA HIS A 28 7.20 8.95 2.71
C HIS A 28 6.77 10.22 1.95
N LEU A 29 5.83 11.00 2.49
CA LEU A 29 5.42 12.27 1.88
C LEU A 29 6.60 13.25 1.80
N THR A 30 7.39 13.36 2.87
CA THR A 30 8.60 14.20 2.88
C THR A 30 9.59 13.74 1.80
N TRP A 31 9.81 12.44 1.65
CA TRP A 31 10.68 11.90 0.61
C TRP A 31 10.17 12.25 -0.80
N LEU A 32 8.87 12.07 -1.07
CA LEU A 32 8.26 12.43 -2.36
C LEU A 32 8.40 13.92 -2.67
N VAL A 33 8.09 14.79 -1.69
CA VAL A 33 8.19 16.25 -1.83
C VAL A 33 9.63 16.69 -2.10
N ARG A 34 10.60 16.16 -1.33
CA ARG A 34 12.03 16.45 -1.55
C ARG A 34 12.51 15.98 -2.92
N ARG A 35 12.02 14.84 -3.40
CA ARG A 35 12.44 14.26 -4.68
C ARG A 35 11.79 14.93 -5.89
N ALA A 36 10.59 15.48 -5.72
CA ALA A 36 9.90 16.30 -6.71
C ALA A 36 10.62 17.64 -6.97
N ARG A 37 11.32 18.20 -5.96
CA ARG A 37 12.04 19.50 -6.06
C ARG A 37 11.17 20.64 -6.62
N GLY A 38 9.88 20.65 -6.30
CA GLY A 38 8.94 21.68 -6.77
C GLY A 38 8.45 21.53 -8.21
N ASP A 39 8.95 20.56 -8.98
CA ASP A 39 8.55 20.31 -10.36
C ASP A 39 7.40 19.28 -10.43
N ILE A 40 6.30 19.65 -11.10
CA ILE A 40 5.09 18.84 -11.29
C ILE A 40 5.38 17.59 -12.13
N THR A 41 6.21 17.71 -13.17
CA THR A 41 6.56 16.58 -14.05
C THR A 41 7.40 15.58 -13.29
N ARG A 42 8.41 16.06 -12.56
CA ARG A 42 9.25 15.22 -11.71
C ARG A 42 8.46 14.57 -10.58
N ALA A 43 7.53 15.29 -9.96
CA ALA A 43 6.62 14.74 -8.95
C ALA A 43 5.82 13.55 -9.50
N ARG A 44 5.24 13.69 -10.70
CA ARG A 44 4.55 12.58 -11.37
C ARG A 44 5.48 11.39 -11.59
N THR A 45 6.64 11.61 -12.21
CA THR A 45 7.54 10.51 -12.59
C THR A 45 8.05 9.77 -11.36
N VAL A 46 8.40 10.48 -10.29
CA VAL A 46 8.87 9.86 -9.04
C VAL A 46 7.75 9.07 -8.37
N THR A 47 6.54 9.63 -8.27
CA THR A 47 5.40 8.92 -7.67
C THR A 47 5.04 7.69 -8.48
N VAL A 48 4.84 7.80 -9.81
CA VAL A 48 4.55 6.64 -10.68
C VAL A 48 5.67 5.60 -10.57
N GLY A 49 6.93 6.02 -10.66
CA GLY A 49 8.06 5.12 -10.60
C GLY A 49 8.14 4.34 -9.29
N ALA A 50 8.02 5.04 -8.15
CA ALA A 50 8.07 4.41 -6.84
C ALA A 50 6.87 3.48 -6.60
N GLU A 51 5.65 3.94 -6.91
CA GLU A 51 4.44 3.15 -6.71
C GLU A 51 4.37 1.93 -7.65
N SER A 52 4.74 2.09 -8.91
CA SER A 52 4.82 0.98 -9.87
C SER A 52 5.89 -0.03 -9.46
N ALA A 53 7.08 0.42 -9.04
CA ALA A 53 8.13 -0.47 -8.57
C ALA A 53 7.67 -1.28 -7.35
N ALA A 54 7.04 -0.61 -6.37
CA ALA A 54 6.50 -1.26 -5.18
C ALA A 54 5.40 -2.29 -5.55
N LEU A 55 4.50 -1.94 -6.48
CA LEU A 55 3.46 -2.84 -6.97
C LEU A 55 4.04 -4.08 -7.67
N ILE A 56 5.00 -3.88 -8.58
CA ILE A 56 5.66 -4.97 -9.31
C ILE A 56 6.37 -5.90 -8.33
N LEU A 57 7.09 -5.35 -7.35
CA LEU A 57 7.76 -6.15 -6.31
C LEU A 57 6.76 -6.94 -5.48
N ALA A 58 5.64 -6.32 -5.06
CA ALA A 58 4.60 -7.01 -4.29
C ALA A 58 3.97 -8.16 -5.08
N CYS A 59 3.61 -7.93 -6.35
CA CYS A 59 3.10 -8.96 -7.24
C CYS A 59 4.13 -10.07 -7.47
N GLY A 60 5.40 -9.71 -7.67
CA GLY A 60 6.50 -10.67 -7.82
C GLY A 60 6.69 -11.55 -6.59
N VAL A 61 6.65 -10.97 -5.39
CA VAL A 61 6.74 -11.72 -4.12
C VAL A 61 5.55 -12.68 -3.96
N LEU A 62 4.32 -12.25 -4.25
CA LEU A 62 3.16 -13.15 -4.22
C LEU A 62 3.27 -14.27 -5.27
N ALA A 63 3.65 -13.93 -6.50
CA ALA A 63 3.81 -14.90 -7.57
C ALA A 63 4.87 -15.95 -7.22
N LEU A 64 6.03 -15.53 -6.68
CA LEU A 64 7.06 -16.44 -6.19
C LEU A 64 6.55 -17.29 -5.02
N GLY A 65 5.75 -16.72 -4.12
CA GLY A 65 5.09 -17.46 -3.05
C GLY A 65 4.22 -18.60 -3.58
N VAL A 66 3.36 -18.32 -4.56
CA VAL A 66 2.49 -19.32 -5.20
C VAL A 66 3.29 -20.35 -6.00
N LEU A 67 4.24 -19.90 -6.83
CA LEU A 67 5.07 -20.80 -7.64
C LEU A 67 5.92 -21.73 -6.77
N SER A 68 6.44 -21.23 -5.64
CA SER A 68 7.25 -22.05 -4.75
C SER A 68 6.47 -23.18 -4.09
N GLU A 69 5.19 -22.96 -3.79
CA GLU A 69 4.31 -24.00 -3.30
C GLU A 69 3.91 -24.98 -4.41
N GLN A 70 3.58 -24.48 -5.61
CA GLN A 70 3.19 -25.35 -6.73
C GLN A 70 4.33 -26.25 -7.23
N LEU A 71 5.56 -25.74 -7.26
CA LEU A 71 6.71 -26.47 -7.81
C LEU A 71 7.42 -27.34 -6.77
N TRP A 72 7.45 -26.91 -5.50
CA TRP A 72 8.27 -27.54 -4.46
C TRP A 72 7.50 -27.89 -3.18
N ALA A 73 6.17 -27.72 -3.16
CA ALA A 73 5.34 -27.89 -1.96
C ALA A 73 5.82 -27.05 -0.76
N ALA A 74 6.53 -25.95 -1.01
CA ALA A 74 7.15 -25.12 0.02
C ALA A 74 6.16 -24.13 0.65
N PHE A 75 5.16 -24.63 1.38
CA PHE A 75 4.16 -23.81 2.06
C PHE A 75 4.78 -22.81 3.06
N TYR A 76 5.95 -23.13 3.60
CA TYR A 76 6.74 -22.26 4.47
C TYR A 76 7.24 -20.98 3.78
N VAL A 77 7.23 -20.91 2.44
CA VAL A 77 7.63 -19.71 1.68
C VAL A 77 6.42 -18.86 1.31
N ARG A 78 5.30 -19.48 0.95
CA ARG A 78 4.06 -18.78 0.62
C ARG A 78 3.56 -17.93 1.78
N ILE A 79 3.45 -18.50 2.99
CA ILE A 79 2.87 -17.82 4.15
C ILE A 79 3.68 -16.54 4.48
N PRO A 80 5.01 -16.59 4.66
CA PRO A 80 5.81 -15.39 4.84
C PRO A 80 5.72 -14.39 3.69
N ALA A 81 5.67 -14.85 2.44
CA ALA A 81 5.54 -13.96 1.28
C ALA A 81 4.24 -13.15 1.32
N ALA A 82 3.10 -13.82 1.58
CA ALA A 82 1.80 -13.17 1.72
C ALA A 82 1.77 -12.20 2.92
N VAL A 83 2.28 -12.64 4.07
CA VAL A 83 2.38 -11.80 5.28
C VAL A 83 3.25 -10.57 5.04
N LEU A 84 4.37 -10.73 4.34
CA LEU A 84 5.29 -9.63 4.02
C LEU A 84 4.62 -8.58 3.13
N VAL A 85 3.85 -9.01 2.12
CA VAL A 85 3.09 -8.09 1.26
C VAL A 85 1.99 -7.37 2.05
N LEU A 86 1.26 -8.08 2.91
CA LEU A 86 0.26 -7.47 3.80
C LEU A 86 0.88 -6.48 4.80
N ALA A 87 2.06 -6.80 5.34
CA ALA A 87 2.72 -6.00 6.36
C ALA A 87 3.41 -4.76 5.80
N LEU A 88 3.94 -4.83 4.57
CA LEU A 88 4.77 -3.76 3.98
C LEU A 88 4.07 -3.03 2.84
N TYR A 89 3.59 -3.74 1.82
CA TYR A 89 3.09 -3.12 0.60
C TYR A 89 1.69 -2.51 0.78
N VAL A 90 0.77 -3.23 1.41
CA VAL A 90 -0.60 -2.73 1.64
C VAL A 90 -0.61 -1.40 2.41
N PRO A 91 0.09 -1.24 3.56
CA PRO A 91 0.15 0.04 4.25
C PRO A 91 0.84 1.14 3.43
N TYR A 92 1.84 0.76 2.63
CA TYR A 92 2.53 1.68 1.71
C TYR A 92 1.56 2.24 0.66
N ALA A 93 0.84 1.39 -0.07
CA ALA A 93 -0.15 1.81 -1.07
C ALA A 93 -1.30 2.63 -0.46
N ALA A 94 -1.66 2.36 0.80
CA ALA A 94 -2.70 3.09 1.53
C ALA A 94 -2.28 4.51 1.96
N MET A 95 -0.99 4.89 1.89
CA MET A 95 -0.53 6.21 2.34
C MET A 95 -1.15 7.36 1.53
N LEU A 96 -1.26 7.16 0.21
CA LEU A 96 -1.81 8.13 -0.74
C LEU A 96 -3.33 8.01 -0.92
N ALA A 97 -3.97 7.07 -0.23
CA ALA A 97 -5.42 6.90 -0.27
C ALA A 97 -6.14 8.17 0.24
N PRO A 98 -7.15 8.67 -0.49
CA PRO A 98 -7.92 9.83 -0.06
C PRO A 98 -8.67 9.50 1.23
N VAL A 99 -8.29 10.15 2.33
CA VAL A 99 -9.03 10.04 3.59
C VAL A 99 -10.25 10.93 3.48
N ARG A 100 -11.37 10.38 3.00
CA ARG A 100 -12.69 11.01 3.19
C ARG A 100 -13.17 10.71 4.62
N THR A 101 -12.45 11.18 5.63
CA THR A 101 -13.00 11.14 6.99
C THR A 101 -14.06 12.23 7.10
N ALA A 102 -15.28 11.85 7.49
CA ALA A 102 -16.36 12.77 7.85
C ALA A 102 -15.97 13.76 8.97
N ALA A 103 -14.88 13.49 9.69
CA ALA A 103 -14.27 14.42 10.61
C ALA A 103 -13.44 15.47 9.85
N ARG A 104 -13.96 16.70 9.77
CA ARG A 104 -13.25 17.95 9.37
C ARG A 104 -11.94 18.24 10.14
N LEU A 105 -11.54 17.36 11.08
CA LEU A 105 -10.40 17.51 11.99
C LEU A 105 -9.11 16.81 11.52
N ARG A 106 -9.12 16.00 10.45
CA ARG A 106 -7.89 15.34 9.96
C ARG A 106 -7.36 15.98 8.68
N ARG A 107 -6.14 16.53 8.74
CA ARG A 107 -5.41 17.07 7.58
C ARG A 107 -5.27 16.01 6.49
N SER A 108 -5.70 16.33 5.27
CA SER A 108 -5.58 15.44 4.11
C SER A 108 -4.11 15.20 3.74
N PRO A 109 -3.77 14.12 3.02
CA PRO A 109 -2.39 13.92 2.53
C PRO A 109 -1.88 15.11 1.71
N GLN A 110 -2.76 15.77 0.95
CA GLN A 110 -2.44 16.99 0.19
C GLN A 110 -2.08 18.15 1.14
N GLN A 111 -2.91 18.42 2.14
CA GLN A 111 -2.66 19.47 3.14
C GLN A 111 -1.34 19.21 3.88
N ARG A 112 -1.04 17.96 4.26
CA ARG A 112 0.23 17.60 4.88
C ARG A 112 1.42 17.85 3.96
N MET A 113 1.31 17.57 2.66
CA MET A 113 2.38 17.86 1.71
C MET A 113 2.62 19.38 1.58
N VAL A 114 1.55 20.18 1.59
CA VAL A 114 1.65 21.65 1.60
C VAL A 114 2.29 22.16 2.90
N ASP A 115 1.89 21.63 4.05
CA ASP A 115 2.51 21.94 5.35
C ASP A 115 4.01 21.59 5.38
N LEU A 116 4.43 20.56 4.63
CA LEU A 116 5.82 20.14 4.47
C LEU A 116 6.60 20.99 3.44
N GLY A 117 6.00 22.06 2.91
CA GLY A 117 6.63 23.01 1.99
C GLY A 117 6.47 22.65 0.50
N ALA A 118 5.61 21.71 0.14
CA ALA A 118 5.32 21.43 -1.27
C ALA A 118 4.41 22.52 -1.87
N PRO A 119 4.68 23.00 -3.10
CA PRO A 119 3.71 23.80 -3.84
C PRO A 119 2.39 23.04 -3.97
N ALA A 120 1.25 23.74 -3.81
CA ALA A 120 -0.08 23.12 -3.85
C ALA A 120 -0.31 22.27 -5.13
N GLN A 121 0.20 22.74 -6.27
CA GLN A 121 0.10 22.05 -7.56
C GLN A 121 0.87 20.71 -7.56
N VAL A 122 2.01 20.65 -6.89
CA VAL A 122 2.84 19.43 -6.74
C VAL A 122 2.13 18.44 -5.82
N ALA A 123 1.64 18.91 -4.66
CA ALA A 123 0.88 18.07 -3.71
C ALA A 123 -0.36 17.46 -4.36
N ASP A 124 -1.11 18.25 -5.13
CA ASP A 124 -2.28 17.79 -5.88
C ASP A 124 -1.93 16.80 -6.98
N ARG A 125 -0.78 16.98 -7.64
CA ARG A 125 -0.35 16.06 -8.69
C ARG A 125 0.02 14.70 -8.10
N ILE A 126 0.81 14.69 -7.02
CA ILE A 126 1.19 13.48 -6.28
C ILE A 126 -0.07 12.74 -5.82
N ALA A 127 -1.01 13.45 -5.19
CA ALA A 127 -2.25 12.83 -4.72
C ALA A 127 -3.11 12.26 -5.85
N ARG A 128 -3.24 12.97 -6.98
CA ARG A 128 -4.01 12.48 -8.14
C ARG A 128 -3.39 11.23 -8.76
N VAL A 129 -2.06 11.23 -8.90
CA VAL A 129 -1.31 10.14 -9.52
C VAL A 129 -1.20 8.92 -8.59
N GLY A 130 -1.16 9.13 -7.27
CA GLY A 130 -1.13 8.05 -6.29
C GLY A 130 -2.46 7.32 -6.07
N ARG A 131 -3.60 7.95 -6.37
CA ARG A 131 -4.95 7.37 -6.14
C ARG A 131 -5.17 5.98 -6.75
N PRO A 132 -4.82 5.72 -8.03
CA PRO A 132 -4.96 4.40 -8.63
C PRO A 132 -4.20 3.32 -7.84
N TYR A 133 -3.05 3.64 -7.26
CA TYR A 133 -2.24 2.68 -6.51
C TYR A 133 -2.85 2.31 -5.16
N ALA A 134 -3.65 3.19 -4.54
CA ALA A 134 -4.44 2.81 -3.36
C ALA A 134 -5.49 1.73 -3.69
N VAL A 135 -6.10 1.81 -4.88
CA VAL A 135 -7.02 0.78 -5.38
C VAL A 135 -6.25 -0.50 -5.69
N ALA A 136 -5.13 -0.40 -6.40
CA ALA A 136 -4.25 -1.55 -6.66
C ALA A 136 -3.80 -2.23 -5.36
N GLY A 137 -3.42 -1.45 -4.35
CA GLY A 137 -3.07 -1.95 -3.02
C GLY A 137 -4.20 -2.74 -2.35
N SER A 138 -5.45 -2.31 -2.56
CA SER A 138 -6.63 -3.03 -2.04
C SER A 138 -6.84 -4.36 -2.78
N VAL A 139 -6.63 -4.38 -4.10
CA VAL A 139 -6.68 -5.62 -4.90
C VAL A 139 -5.56 -6.58 -4.48
N VAL A 140 -4.33 -6.08 -4.31
CA VAL A 140 -3.18 -6.89 -3.84
C VAL A 140 -3.40 -7.39 -2.42
N MET A 141 -4.04 -6.61 -1.54
CA MET A 141 -4.42 -7.07 -0.20
C MET A 141 -5.37 -8.28 -0.29
N LEU A 142 -6.42 -8.20 -1.11
CA LEU A 142 -7.35 -9.31 -1.31
C LEU A 142 -6.63 -10.53 -1.90
N ALA A 143 -5.76 -10.33 -2.89
CA ALA A 143 -4.96 -11.40 -3.46
C ALA A 143 -4.03 -12.04 -2.43
N ALA A 144 -3.35 -11.25 -1.58
CA ALA A 144 -2.48 -11.76 -0.53
C ALA A 144 -3.24 -12.53 0.55
N VAL A 145 -4.43 -12.05 0.97
CA VAL A 145 -5.31 -12.79 1.89
C VAL A 145 -5.80 -14.08 1.25
N TYR A 146 -6.21 -14.04 -0.02
CA TYR A 146 -6.60 -15.25 -0.74
C TYR A 146 -5.44 -16.25 -0.81
N VAL A 147 -4.25 -15.81 -1.22
CA VAL A 147 -3.04 -16.64 -1.24
C VAL A 147 -2.77 -17.21 0.14
N LEU A 148 -2.95 -16.46 1.22
CA LEU A 148 -2.73 -16.94 2.59
C LEU A 148 -3.71 -18.06 2.98
N PHE A 149 -4.98 -17.95 2.57
CA PHE A 149 -6.06 -18.84 2.98
C PHE A 149 -6.54 -19.84 1.93
N TRP A 150 -6.00 -19.84 0.71
CA TRP A 150 -6.41 -20.69 -0.42
C TRP A 150 -6.76 -22.11 0.04
N HIS A 151 -5.80 -22.80 0.68
CA HIS A 151 -5.96 -24.21 1.08
C HIS A 151 -6.99 -24.46 2.19
N HIS A 152 -7.50 -23.40 2.80
CA HIS A 152 -8.55 -23.46 3.81
C HIS A 152 -9.91 -23.05 3.24
N ILE A 153 -9.94 -22.42 2.07
CA ILE A 153 -11.17 -21.95 1.40
C ILE A 153 -11.73 -23.05 0.49
N ASP A 154 -10.85 -23.83 -0.13
CA ASP A 154 -11.17 -25.11 -0.77
C ASP A 154 -11.58 -26.17 0.29
#